data_AF-A0A9W7C0X4-F1
#
_entry.id   AF-A0A9W7C0X4-F1
#
_cell.length_a   1.000
_cell.length_b   1.000
_cell.length_c   1.000
_cell.angle_alpha   90.00
_cell.angle_beta   90.00
_cell.angle_gamma   90.00
#
_symmetry.space_group_name_H-M   'P 1'
#
loop_
_entity.id
_entity.type
_entity.pdbx_description
1 polymer ?
#
loop_
_entity_poly.entity_id
_entity_poly.type
_entity_poly.pdbx_seq_one_letter_code
_entity_poly.pdbx_strand_id
1 'polypeptide(L)'
;MLPIVVGLIVWGSLVAITFVKLGSQTKSRNPPQTVSDPASGDVEMGSADDQKSDRCYSNQIQSAYADAVSGGQNADDPNHHASTVDFNPFVNDTKYLSLGQRIKLSIMTWTVFPVRLTLSIVLLLLIVVYGNLAAVGLPKTDGITKPISSFRRFLVWPLRLLLRLMLFNWGFYWICVKGKRATAKEAPVIAPNHVTFIEPLFFMYYNAPMSVGARATMMFPGSSKIHQLLQSIPLEKYKEPNTKETIYSREWVKDAMMSRTASEGSWPQLMIFPEGTTHNPKALIHFKNGPFLPGKPVQPITVNFPYRHCDLSWVTGGVSQPQLLYRMMCQFYNNLEVEYLPVYTPSEEERGGDFASAKLFAHNVRAIMAEAMEVPTTEHSYEDVRLAGVANALHMPANDAMLEIGKAKKFLAGVSMKTIEKHLSAFAAMDTNHTGQVTFEQFAEAFELKQENGEIHPGALRMFELIDTHGHGTINFKDYLFGLALVNEVPQNRKQLVKLAFHSFDSTGKGLTLPQFAQIMSFNPTLDPPTVAKIFKEADVDSNNFLTFSEFNRFVNSDHDDIVDVFKINFLDRTDILARKMEFKSQKRKSVAAGGAAEVIEKSQAAPTKSNMV
;
A
#
# COMPACT_ATOMS: atom_id res chain seq x y z
N MET A 1 16.80 -29.58 8.50
CA MET A 1 15.42 -29.66 9.04
C MET A 1 15.41 -29.74 10.57
N LEU A 2 16.10 -30.69 11.20
CA LEU A 2 16.22 -30.76 12.67
C LEU A 2 16.81 -29.49 13.35
N PRO A 3 17.81 -28.78 12.78
CA PRO A 3 18.36 -27.56 13.40
C PRO A 3 17.39 -26.37 13.42
N ILE A 4 16.44 -26.33 12.48
CA ILE A 4 15.44 -25.24 12.35
C ILE A 4 14.28 -25.48 13.32
N VAL A 5 13.88 -26.74 13.49
CA VAL A 5 12.85 -27.14 14.47
C VAL A 5 13.37 -26.98 15.90
N VAL A 6 14.62 -27.37 16.17
CA VAL A 6 15.30 -27.10 17.44
C VAL A 6 15.48 -25.60 17.64
N GLY A 7 15.85 -24.86 16.58
CA GLY A 7 15.94 -23.40 16.61
C GLY A 7 14.62 -22.72 16.97
N LEU A 8 13.47 -23.17 16.44
CA LEU A 8 12.14 -22.61 16.73
C LEU A 8 11.62 -22.98 18.13
N ILE A 9 11.94 -24.18 18.63
CA ILE A 9 11.56 -24.61 19.98
C ILE A 9 12.41 -23.88 21.04
N VAL A 10 13.72 -23.75 20.79
CA VAL A 10 14.65 -23.02 21.66
C VAL A 10 14.37 -21.51 21.60
N TRP A 11 14.04 -20.96 20.43
CA TRP A 11 13.63 -19.56 20.26
C TRP A 11 12.27 -19.27 20.90
N GLY A 12 11.27 -20.14 20.75
CA GLY A 12 9.97 -20.00 21.41
C GLY A 12 10.08 -20.01 22.94
N SER A 13 11.01 -20.81 23.48
CA SER A 13 11.30 -20.87 24.92
C SER A 13 12.06 -19.62 25.41
N LEU A 14 13.03 -19.13 24.63
CA LEU A 14 13.78 -17.90 24.93
C LEU A 14 12.89 -16.66 24.84
N VAL A 15 12.03 -16.57 23.83
CA VAL A 15 11.03 -15.51 23.66
C VAL A 15 10.08 -15.48 24.85
N ALA A 16 9.52 -16.62 25.27
CA ALA A 16 8.66 -16.69 26.45
C ALA A 16 9.37 -16.14 27.72
N ILE A 17 10.65 -16.44 27.91
CA ILE A 17 11.46 -15.96 29.05
C ILE A 17 11.80 -14.46 28.94
N THR A 18 12.11 -13.95 27.75
CA THR A 18 12.42 -12.53 27.51
C THR A 18 11.18 -11.64 27.66
N PHE A 19 9.99 -12.12 27.29
CA PHE A 19 8.73 -11.37 27.40
C PHE A 19 8.19 -11.30 28.84
N VAL A 20 8.45 -12.31 29.69
CA VAL A 20 8.17 -12.23 31.13
C VAL A 20 9.02 -11.14 31.81
N LYS A 21 10.26 -10.92 31.34
CA LYS A 21 11.16 -9.86 31.86
C LYS A 21 10.84 -8.45 31.33
N LEU A 22 10.41 -8.31 30.07
CA LEU A 22 10.04 -7.00 29.49
C LEU A 22 8.70 -6.47 30.01
N GLY A 23 7.83 -7.34 30.54
CA GLY A 23 6.57 -6.95 31.17
C GLY A 23 6.71 -6.14 32.47
N SER A 24 7.90 -6.07 33.09
CA SER A 24 8.11 -5.31 34.34
C SER A 24 8.68 -3.89 34.15
N GLN A 25 9.08 -3.51 32.92
CA GLN A 25 9.86 -2.28 32.68
C GLN A 25 9.13 -1.19 31.86
N THR A 26 7.80 -1.26 31.71
CA THR A 26 7.03 -0.16 31.08
C THR A 26 6.05 0.47 32.06
N LYS A 27 6.57 1.32 32.95
CA LYS A 27 5.78 2.34 33.64
C LYS A 27 5.73 3.62 32.80
N SER A 28 4.54 4.22 32.74
CA SER A 28 4.23 5.61 32.38
C SER A 28 4.23 6.00 30.89
N ARG A 29 3.04 6.04 30.29
CA ARG A 29 2.51 7.18 29.53
C ARG A 29 0.98 7.08 29.47
N ASN A 30 0.28 8.17 29.78
CA ASN A 30 -1.17 8.23 29.93
C ASN A 30 -1.91 7.93 28.61
N PRO A 31 -3.04 7.19 28.64
CA PRO A 31 -3.91 7.02 27.47
C PRO A 31 -4.74 8.29 27.19
N PRO A 32 -5.14 8.55 25.93
CA PRO A 32 -6.10 9.60 25.60
C PRO A 32 -7.48 9.27 26.17
N GLN A 33 -8.24 10.31 26.52
CA GLN A 33 -9.54 10.25 27.17
C GLN A 33 -10.57 9.46 26.35
N THR A 34 -11.25 8.54 27.03
CA THR A 34 -12.38 7.75 26.53
C THR A 34 -13.63 8.63 26.40
N VAL A 35 -14.22 8.68 25.21
CA VAL A 35 -15.58 9.18 25.01
C VAL A 35 -16.55 8.09 25.52
N SER A 36 -17.49 8.51 26.36
CA SER A 36 -18.50 7.68 27.02
C SER A 36 -19.59 7.17 26.06
N ASP A 37 -19.87 5.87 26.11
CA ASP A 37 -21.08 5.26 25.54
C ASP A 37 -22.34 5.65 26.36
N PRO A 38 -23.48 5.95 25.72
CA PRO A 38 -24.75 6.02 26.43
C PRO A 38 -25.42 4.63 26.50
N ALA A 39 -25.60 4.19 27.75
CA ALA A 39 -26.70 3.43 28.34
C ALA A 39 -27.59 2.50 27.48
N SER A 40 -27.50 1.22 27.84
CA SER A 40 -28.58 0.24 28.06
C SER A 40 -30.02 0.65 27.72
N GLY A 41 -30.62 -0.05 26.76
CA GLY A 41 -32.06 -0.25 26.62
C GLY A 41 -32.35 -1.74 26.50
N ASP A 42 -33.14 -2.28 27.42
CA ASP A 42 -33.60 -3.67 27.47
C ASP A 42 -34.45 -4.02 26.23
N VAL A 43 -34.23 -5.20 25.65
CA VAL A 43 -35.16 -5.79 24.66
C VAL A 43 -35.42 -7.24 25.04
N GLU A 44 -36.70 -7.50 25.29
CA GLU A 44 -37.30 -8.78 25.65
C GLU A 44 -37.11 -9.87 24.57
N MET A 45 -37.00 -11.12 25.03
CA MET A 45 -37.02 -12.31 24.20
C MET A 45 -38.40 -12.51 23.55
N GLY A 46 -38.46 -12.41 22.23
CA GLY A 46 -39.58 -12.85 21.39
C GLY A 46 -39.12 -13.87 20.34
N SER A 47 -39.71 -15.05 20.37
CA SER A 47 -39.42 -16.19 19.51
C SER A 47 -40.02 -16.08 18.11
N ALA A 48 -39.31 -16.69 17.14
CA ALA A 48 -39.77 -17.23 15.84
C ALA A 48 -40.19 -16.23 14.74
N ASP A 49 -39.27 -15.96 13.79
CA ASP A 49 -39.56 -15.83 12.34
C ASP A 49 -38.26 -15.67 11.50
N ASP A 50 -37.41 -16.70 11.45
CA ASP A 50 -36.10 -16.68 10.77
C ASP A 50 -36.16 -16.83 9.22
N GLN A 51 -37.35 -16.93 8.61
CA GLN A 51 -37.48 -17.10 7.15
C GLN A 51 -37.97 -15.85 6.39
N LYS A 52 -38.44 -14.80 7.09
CA LYS A 52 -38.89 -13.55 6.46
C LYS A 52 -37.79 -12.49 6.37
N SER A 53 -36.83 -12.49 7.30
CA SER A 53 -35.68 -11.58 7.27
C SER A 53 -34.76 -11.86 6.06
N ASP A 54 -34.50 -13.13 5.76
CA ASP A 54 -33.65 -13.56 4.63
C ASP A 54 -34.22 -13.15 3.25
N ARG A 55 -35.54 -13.15 3.07
CA ARG A 55 -36.17 -12.66 1.82
C ARG A 55 -36.14 -11.15 1.70
N CYS A 56 -36.30 -10.41 2.80
CA CYS A 56 -36.28 -8.96 2.77
C CYS A 56 -34.85 -8.44 2.52
N TYR A 57 -33.84 -9.06 3.13
CA TYR A 57 -32.41 -8.76 2.89
C TYR A 57 -31.97 -9.11 1.47
N SER A 58 -32.35 -10.29 0.95
CA SER A 58 -32.04 -10.69 -0.44
C SER A 58 -32.68 -9.77 -1.47
N ASN A 59 -33.89 -9.27 -1.23
CA ASN A 59 -34.59 -8.37 -2.14
C ASN A 59 -34.02 -6.95 -2.11
N GLN A 60 -33.57 -6.45 -0.95
CA GLN A 60 -32.87 -5.17 -0.84
C GLN A 60 -31.52 -5.20 -1.57
N ILE A 61 -30.75 -6.28 -1.43
CA ILE A 61 -29.48 -6.45 -2.16
C ILE A 61 -29.72 -6.57 -3.67
N GLN A 62 -30.78 -7.26 -4.12
CA GLN A 62 -31.11 -7.35 -5.55
C GLN A 62 -31.62 -6.02 -6.13
N SER A 63 -32.36 -5.22 -5.36
CA SER A 63 -32.80 -3.87 -5.74
C SER A 63 -31.61 -2.92 -5.85
N ALA A 64 -30.75 -2.88 -4.83
CA ALA A 64 -29.54 -2.07 -4.83
C ALA A 64 -28.54 -2.49 -5.91
N TYR A 65 -28.40 -3.80 -6.16
CA TYR A 65 -27.62 -4.34 -7.28
C TYR A 65 -28.17 -3.89 -8.63
N ALA A 66 -29.49 -3.83 -8.80
CA ALA A 66 -30.12 -3.32 -10.02
C ALA A 66 -29.96 -1.80 -10.17
N ASP A 67 -30.02 -1.04 -9.07
CA ASP A 67 -29.85 0.41 -9.03
C ASP A 67 -28.39 0.82 -9.29
N ALA A 68 -27.40 0.11 -8.73
CA ALA A 68 -25.98 0.31 -9.01
C ALA A 68 -25.58 -0.05 -10.45
N VAL A 69 -26.25 -1.02 -11.06
CA VAL A 69 -26.04 -1.42 -12.46
C VAL A 69 -26.75 -0.48 -13.45
N SER A 70 -27.78 0.28 -13.01
CA SER A 70 -28.56 1.20 -13.85
C SER A 70 -28.24 2.68 -13.65
N GLY A 71 -27.60 3.06 -12.54
CA GLY A 71 -27.24 4.44 -12.17
C GLY A 71 -25.85 4.88 -12.66
N GLY A 72 -25.54 4.65 -13.94
CA GLY A 72 -24.30 5.10 -14.57
C GLY A 72 -24.37 6.52 -15.12
N GLN A 73 -24.72 7.52 -14.30
CA GLN A 73 -24.54 8.96 -14.58
C GLN A 73 -25.12 9.78 -13.40
N ASN A 74 -24.31 10.66 -12.81
CA ASN A 74 -24.59 11.60 -11.70
C ASN A 74 -24.28 11.09 -10.28
N ALA A 75 -23.01 11.21 -9.88
CA ALA A 75 -22.63 11.34 -8.48
C ALA A 75 -21.28 12.09 -8.34
N ASP A 76 -21.21 13.31 -8.87
CA ASP A 76 -20.27 14.32 -8.37
C ASP A 76 -21.10 15.30 -7.51
N ASP A 77 -21.38 14.93 -6.26
CA ASP A 77 -21.80 15.90 -5.24
C ASP A 77 -20.55 16.29 -4.41
N PRO A 78 -20.01 17.52 -4.58
CA PRO A 78 -18.80 17.97 -3.90
C PRO A 78 -18.96 18.23 -2.39
N ASN A 79 -20.17 18.12 -1.81
CA ASN A 79 -20.46 18.70 -0.50
C ASN A 79 -20.60 17.74 0.69
N HIS A 80 -20.21 16.46 0.57
CA HIS A 80 -20.10 15.61 1.75
C HIS A 80 -18.72 15.75 2.43
N HIS A 81 -18.49 16.91 3.07
CA HIS A 81 -17.41 17.08 4.04
C HIS A 81 -17.73 16.28 5.32
N ALA A 82 -17.48 14.97 5.29
CA ALA A 82 -17.32 14.20 6.51
C ALA A 82 -16.04 14.70 7.22
N SER A 83 -16.18 15.04 8.49
CA SER A 83 -15.09 15.43 9.40
C SER A 83 -13.83 14.57 9.19
N THR A 84 -12.73 15.21 8.83
CA THR A 84 -11.44 14.60 8.48
C THR A 84 -10.73 14.03 9.71
N VAL A 85 -11.22 12.90 10.23
CA VAL A 85 -10.34 11.97 10.94
C VAL A 85 -9.57 11.25 9.85
N ASP A 86 -8.25 11.43 9.82
CA ASP A 86 -7.34 10.80 8.86
C ASP A 86 -7.40 9.27 9.01
N PHE A 87 -8.27 8.65 8.22
CA PHE A 87 -8.53 7.22 8.30
C PHE A 87 -7.43 6.46 7.56
N ASN A 88 -6.62 5.72 8.32
CA ASN A 88 -5.58 4.86 7.77
C ASN A 88 -6.02 3.37 7.77
N PRO A 89 -6.21 2.73 6.59
CA PRO A 89 -6.62 1.33 6.51
C PRO A 89 -5.50 0.34 6.86
N PHE A 90 -4.25 0.80 7.04
CA PHE A 90 -3.09 -0.06 7.33
C PHE A 90 -2.62 0.02 8.79
N VAL A 91 -3.49 0.44 9.71
CA VAL A 91 -3.26 0.37 11.15
C VAL A 91 -4.36 -0.42 11.85
N ASN A 92 -4.01 -1.02 12.98
CA ASN A 92 -4.98 -1.59 13.92
C ASN A 92 -4.42 -1.55 15.35
N ASP A 93 -5.30 -1.78 16.31
CA ASP A 93 -4.96 -1.72 17.75
C ASP A 93 -4.53 -3.07 18.31
N THR A 94 -4.35 -4.08 17.44
CA THR A 94 -4.05 -5.44 17.86
C THR A 94 -2.78 -5.49 18.72
N LYS A 95 -1.81 -4.59 18.50
CA LYS A 95 -0.57 -4.49 19.28
C LYS A 95 -0.77 -4.16 20.76
N TYR A 96 -1.87 -3.52 21.13
CA TYR A 96 -2.16 -3.15 22.51
C TYR A 96 -2.97 -4.24 23.21
N LEU A 97 -2.43 -4.75 24.32
CA LEU A 97 -3.05 -5.81 25.11
C LEU A 97 -3.38 -5.29 26.51
N SER A 98 -4.66 -5.35 26.86
CA SER A 98 -5.16 -5.23 28.24
C SER A 98 -4.59 -6.32 29.14
N LEU A 99 -4.64 -6.11 30.45
CA LEU A 99 -4.16 -7.10 31.42
C LEU A 99 -4.87 -8.45 31.27
N GLY A 100 -6.19 -8.45 31.06
CA GLY A 100 -6.97 -9.67 30.83
C GLY A 100 -6.54 -10.41 29.56
N GLN A 101 -6.29 -9.69 28.46
CA GLN A 101 -5.76 -10.31 27.23
C GLN A 101 -4.36 -10.87 27.43
N ARG A 102 -3.49 -10.22 28.22
CA ARG A 102 -2.15 -10.74 28.55
C ARG A 102 -2.24 -12.03 29.34
N ILE A 103 -3.09 -12.08 30.38
CA ILE A 103 -3.32 -13.29 31.18
C ILE A 103 -3.85 -14.43 30.31
N LYS A 104 -4.90 -14.17 29.51
CA LYS A 104 -5.44 -15.14 28.55
C LYS A 104 -4.35 -15.66 27.61
N LEU A 105 -3.58 -14.75 27.03
CA LEU A 105 -2.51 -15.10 26.11
C LEU A 105 -1.49 -16.01 26.79
N SER A 106 -1.02 -15.67 27.99
CA SER A 106 -0.08 -16.48 28.78
C SER A 106 -0.60 -17.89 29.06
N ILE A 107 -1.87 -18.04 29.44
CA ILE A 107 -2.48 -19.36 29.66
C ILE A 107 -2.49 -20.17 28.35
N MET A 108 -2.91 -19.54 27.25
CA MET A 108 -3.00 -20.20 25.95
C MET A 108 -1.62 -20.57 25.39
N THR A 109 -0.57 -19.80 25.69
CA THR A 109 0.82 -20.10 25.33
C THR A 109 1.30 -21.44 25.88
N TRP A 110 0.91 -21.77 27.12
CA TRP A 110 1.40 -22.98 27.80
C TRP A 110 0.48 -24.19 27.61
N THR A 111 -0.77 -23.98 27.18
CA THR A 111 -1.78 -25.04 27.06
C THR A 111 -2.09 -25.39 25.60
N VAL A 112 -2.75 -24.47 24.88
CA VAL A 112 -3.30 -24.72 23.53
C VAL A 112 -2.26 -24.53 22.43
N PHE A 113 -1.41 -23.51 22.58
CA PHE A 113 -0.44 -23.14 21.55
C PHE A 113 0.55 -24.26 21.20
N PRO A 114 1.18 -24.99 22.15
CA PRO A 114 2.16 -26.02 21.81
C PRO A 114 1.53 -27.19 21.03
N VAL A 115 0.31 -27.56 21.39
CA VAL A 115 -0.47 -28.59 20.68
C VAL A 115 -0.79 -28.12 19.27
N ARG A 116 -1.34 -26.92 19.11
CA ARG A 116 -1.70 -26.37 17.78
C ARG A 116 -0.48 -26.15 16.91
N LEU A 117 0.64 -25.69 17.45
CA LEU A 117 1.89 -25.53 16.71
C LEU A 117 2.40 -26.88 16.21
N THR A 118 2.41 -27.89 17.08
CA THR A 118 2.85 -29.25 16.71
C THR A 118 1.98 -29.84 15.61
N LEU A 119 0.64 -29.77 15.76
CA LEU A 119 -0.31 -30.21 14.74
C LEU A 119 -0.17 -29.42 13.44
N SER A 120 0.07 -28.11 13.51
CA SER A 120 0.31 -27.28 12.31
C SER A 120 1.56 -27.74 11.56
N ILE A 121 2.65 -28.07 12.27
CA ILE A 121 3.87 -28.58 11.64
C ILE A 121 3.60 -29.92 10.95
N VAL A 122 2.90 -30.84 11.61
CA VAL A 122 2.54 -32.15 11.05
C VAL A 122 1.66 -31.99 9.81
N LEU A 123 0.59 -31.18 9.91
CA LEU A 123 -0.32 -30.93 8.79
C LEU A 123 0.40 -30.24 7.62
N LEU A 124 1.29 -29.29 7.88
CA LEU A 124 2.07 -28.64 6.82
C LEU A 124 3.00 -29.63 6.12
N LEU A 125 3.66 -30.52 6.87
CA LEU A 125 4.48 -31.58 6.28
C LEU A 125 3.65 -32.52 5.40
N LEU A 126 2.47 -32.93 5.86
CA LEU A 126 1.54 -33.76 5.07
C LEU A 126 1.09 -33.04 3.79
N ILE A 127 0.73 -31.74 3.90
CA ILE A 127 0.36 -30.90 2.76
C ILE A 127 1.49 -30.84 1.74
N VAL A 128 2.72 -30.60 2.19
CA VAL A 128 3.89 -30.51 1.31
C VAL A 128 4.22 -31.86 0.68
N VAL A 129 4.27 -32.95 1.44
CA VAL A 129 4.56 -34.29 0.92
C VAL A 129 3.51 -34.70 -0.10
N TYR A 130 2.23 -34.55 0.24
CA TYR A 130 1.13 -34.89 -0.65
C TYR A 130 1.12 -34.02 -1.90
N GLY A 131 1.28 -32.69 -1.75
CA GLY A 131 1.33 -31.76 -2.87
C GLY A 131 2.46 -32.07 -3.86
N ASN A 132 3.64 -32.45 -3.35
CA ASN A 132 4.74 -32.92 -4.19
C ASN A 132 4.37 -34.19 -4.96
N LEU A 133 3.78 -35.19 -4.27
CA LEU A 133 3.39 -36.47 -4.86
C LEU A 133 2.31 -36.30 -5.94
N ALA A 134 1.27 -35.51 -5.64
CA ALA A 134 0.18 -35.23 -6.56
C ALA A 134 0.64 -34.46 -7.81
N ALA A 135 1.69 -33.63 -7.69
CA ALA A 135 2.26 -32.84 -8.78
C ALA A 135 3.34 -33.56 -9.60
N VAL A 136 3.68 -34.82 -9.29
CA VAL A 136 4.70 -35.58 -10.04
C VAL A 136 4.34 -35.66 -11.53
N GLY A 137 5.28 -35.29 -12.40
CA GLY A 137 5.10 -35.31 -13.85
C GLY A 137 4.30 -34.12 -14.42
N LEU A 138 3.89 -33.15 -13.60
CA LEU A 138 3.41 -31.87 -14.13
C LEU A 138 4.58 -31.00 -14.60
N PRO A 139 4.40 -30.23 -15.70
CA PRO A 139 5.34 -29.17 -16.04
C PRO A 139 5.35 -28.11 -14.93
N LYS A 140 6.40 -27.29 -14.92
CA LYS A 140 6.42 -26.09 -14.06
C LYS A 140 5.22 -25.18 -14.40
N THR A 141 4.79 -24.35 -13.45
CA THR A 141 3.58 -23.50 -13.56
C THR A 141 3.53 -22.65 -14.83
N ASP A 142 4.67 -22.09 -15.21
CA ASP A 142 4.91 -21.30 -16.43
C ASP A 142 4.74 -22.13 -17.72
N GLY A 143 4.99 -23.44 -17.66
CA GLY A 143 4.76 -24.38 -18.76
C GLY A 143 3.36 -24.97 -18.82
N ILE A 144 2.44 -24.61 -17.91
CA ILE A 144 1.06 -25.10 -17.93
C ILE A 144 0.24 -24.27 -18.95
N THR A 145 0.14 -24.81 -20.17
CA THR A 145 -0.58 -24.17 -21.30
C THR A 145 -1.98 -24.74 -21.53
N LYS A 146 -2.30 -25.90 -20.92
CA LYS A 146 -3.62 -26.54 -21.00
C LYS A 146 -4.10 -26.93 -19.60
N PRO A 147 -5.43 -27.00 -19.38
CA PRO A 147 -5.95 -27.43 -18.10
C PRO A 147 -5.50 -28.84 -17.75
N ILE A 148 -5.18 -29.10 -16.47
CA ILE A 148 -4.84 -30.45 -16.01
C ILE A 148 -6.04 -31.40 -16.14
N SER A 149 -5.74 -32.68 -16.32
CA SER A 149 -6.75 -33.75 -16.50
C SER A 149 -7.67 -33.89 -15.28
N SER A 150 -8.88 -34.40 -15.51
CA SER A 150 -9.89 -34.60 -14.45
C SER A 150 -9.37 -35.48 -13.30
N PHE A 151 -8.59 -36.52 -13.61
CA PHE A 151 -7.93 -37.34 -12.59
C PHE A 151 -6.98 -36.51 -11.70
N ARG A 152 -6.20 -35.61 -12.31
CA ARG A 152 -5.29 -34.75 -11.55
C ARG A 152 -6.02 -33.68 -10.75
N ARG A 153 -7.19 -33.21 -11.22
CA ARG A 153 -8.08 -32.34 -10.43
C ARG A 153 -8.63 -33.08 -9.22
N PHE A 154 -8.97 -34.36 -9.35
CA PHE A 154 -9.40 -35.18 -8.23
C PHE A 154 -8.33 -35.29 -7.14
N LEU A 155 -7.04 -35.34 -7.50
CA LEU A 155 -5.92 -35.31 -6.54
C LEU A 155 -5.81 -33.99 -5.74
N VAL A 156 -6.57 -32.95 -6.07
CA VAL A 156 -6.63 -31.73 -5.23
C VAL A 156 -7.50 -31.95 -3.99
N TRP A 157 -8.41 -32.93 -4.01
CA TRP A 157 -9.40 -33.11 -2.94
C TRP A 157 -8.80 -33.43 -1.56
N PRO A 158 -7.82 -34.34 -1.42
CA PRO A 158 -7.17 -34.58 -0.13
C PRO A 158 -6.39 -33.36 0.39
N LEU A 159 -5.80 -32.56 -0.50
CA LEU A 159 -5.15 -31.31 -0.12
C LEU A 159 -6.17 -30.33 0.49
N ARG A 160 -7.38 -30.24 -0.07
CA ARG A 160 -8.46 -29.40 0.47
C ARG A 160 -8.84 -29.83 1.89
N LEU A 161 -8.95 -31.14 2.14
CA LEU A 161 -9.21 -31.66 3.48
C LEU A 161 -8.10 -31.28 4.47
N LEU A 162 -6.83 -31.44 4.10
CA LEU A 162 -5.70 -31.06 4.96
C LEU A 162 -5.69 -29.55 5.28
N LEU A 163 -6.03 -28.70 4.31
CA LEU A 163 -6.18 -27.26 4.52
C LEU A 163 -7.34 -26.93 5.45
N ARG A 164 -8.47 -27.64 5.33
CA ARG A 164 -9.59 -27.48 6.27
C ARG A 164 -9.22 -27.89 7.70
N LEU A 165 -8.46 -28.97 7.86
CA LEU A 165 -7.92 -29.41 9.15
C LEU A 165 -6.93 -28.39 9.72
N MET A 166 -6.11 -27.74 8.87
CA MET A 166 -5.24 -26.65 9.29
C MET A 166 -6.04 -25.46 9.83
N LEU A 167 -7.06 -25.00 9.08
CA LEU A 167 -7.95 -23.92 9.51
C LEU A 167 -8.67 -24.28 10.82
N PHE A 168 -9.15 -25.51 10.94
CA PHE A 168 -9.75 -26.03 12.17
C PHE A 168 -8.75 -25.95 13.35
N ASN A 169 -7.52 -26.42 13.14
CA ASN A 169 -6.46 -26.37 14.14
C ASN A 169 -6.11 -24.94 14.56
N TRP A 170 -6.26 -23.96 13.67
CA TRP A 170 -6.08 -22.53 13.99
C TRP A 170 -7.33 -21.87 14.59
N GLY A 171 -8.36 -22.64 14.96
CA GLY A 171 -9.54 -22.13 15.67
C GLY A 171 -10.68 -21.67 14.76
N PHE A 172 -10.58 -21.82 13.43
CA PHE A 172 -11.69 -21.62 12.49
C PHE A 172 -12.56 -22.88 12.43
N TYR A 173 -13.27 -23.12 13.53
CA TYR A 173 -14.12 -24.30 13.67
C TYR A 173 -15.36 -24.21 12.79
N TRP A 174 -15.98 -23.04 12.75
CA TRP A 174 -17.13 -22.72 11.91
C TRP A 174 -16.76 -21.59 10.97
N ILE A 175 -17.10 -21.75 9.69
CA ILE A 175 -16.88 -20.74 8.65
C ILE A 175 -18.25 -20.47 8.05
N CYS A 176 -18.78 -19.26 8.28
CA CYS A 176 -20.08 -18.87 7.75
C CYS A 176 -19.90 -18.52 6.27
N VAL A 177 -20.52 -19.29 5.37
CA VAL A 177 -20.50 -19.02 3.94
C VAL A 177 -21.92 -18.67 3.49
N LYS A 178 -22.10 -17.44 3.03
CA LYS A 178 -23.36 -16.89 2.50
C LYS A 178 -23.30 -16.76 0.98
N GLY A 179 -24.47 -16.72 0.35
CA GLY A 179 -24.62 -16.53 -1.09
C GLY A 179 -24.32 -17.80 -1.91
N LYS A 180 -24.47 -17.67 -3.25
CA LYS A 180 -24.29 -18.78 -4.20
C LYS A 180 -22.92 -18.69 -4.87
N ARG A 181 -22.08 -19.70 -4.70
CA ARG A 181 -20.83 -19.82 -5.45
C ARG A 181 -21.11 -20.06 -6.93
N ALA A 182 -20.61 -19.16 -7.78
CA ALA A 182 -20.68 -19.28 -9.23
C ALA A 182 -19.70 -20.34 -9.73
N THR A 183 -20.06 -20.99 -10.84
CA THR A 183 -19.17 -21.87 -11.59
C THR A 183 -18.14 -21.06 -12.39
N ALA A 184 -17.06 -21.72 -12.84
CA ALA A 184 -16.08 -21.09 -13.72
C ALA A 184 -16.64 -20.63 -15.08
N LYS A 185 -17.81 -21.17 -15.48
CA LYS A 185 -18.52 -20.75 -16.70
C LYS A 185 -19.36 -19.48 -16.46
N GLU A 186 -20.03 -19.40 -15.31
CA GLU A 186 -20.82 -18.21 -14.93
C GLU A 186 -19.90 -17.02 -14.60
N ALA A 187 -18.84 -17.24 -13.83
CA ALA A 187 -17.86 -16.23 -13.47
C ALA A 187 -16.43 -16.81 -13.52
N PRO A 188 -15.67 -16.59 -14.60
CA PRO A 188 -14.29 -17.08 -14.70
C PRO A 188 -13.33 -16.41 -13.72
N VAL A 189 -13.70 -15.26 -13.14
CA VAL A 189 -12.90 -14.51 -12.16
C VAL A 189 -13.66 -14.42 -10.84
N ILE A 190 -12.95 -14.58 -9.71
CA ILE A 190 -13.46 -14.26 -8.38
C ILE A 190 -12.59 -13.17 -7.74
N ALA A 191 -13.23 -12.18 -7.12
CA ALA A 191 -12.58 -11.01 -6.56
C ALA A 191 -12.93 -10.83 -5.07
N PRO A 192 -12.21 -11.52 -4.17
CA PRO A 192 -12.34 -11.31 -2.74
C PRO A 192 -11.60 -10.06 -2.26
N ASN A 193 -12.10 -9.40 -1.21
CA ASN A 193 -11.30 -8.42 -0.46
C ASN A 193 -10.16 -9.09 0.33
N HIS A 194 -9.15 -8.34 0.73
CA HIS A 194 -7.93 -8.87 1.35
C HIS A 194 -7.59 -8.24 2.71
N VAL A 195 -7.79 -9.03 3.77
CA VAL A 195 -7.62 -8.66 5.16
C VAL A 195 -6.37 -9.28 5.78
N THR A 196 -6.11 -10.57 5.51
CA THR A 196 -5.00 -11.31 6.12
C THR A 196 -4.50 -12.46 5.24
N PHE A 197 -3.64 -13.31 5.79
CA PHE A 197 -3.05 -14.45 5.07
C PHE A 197 -3.90 -15.72 5.14
N ILE A 198 -5.13 -15.64 5.68
CA ILE A 198 -6.03 -16.79 5.89
C ILE A 198 -6.93 -17.03 4.68
N GLU A 199 -7.36 -15.97 4.00
CA GLU A 199 -8.23 -16.03 2.83
C GLU A 199 -7.64 -16.89 1.71
N PRO A 200 -6.35 -16.77 1.34
CA PRO A 200 -5.76 -17.68 0.35
C PRO A 200 -5.89 -19.16 0.74
N LEU A 201 -5.77 -19.50 2.03
CA LEU A 201 -5.93 -20.87 2.52
C LEU A 201 -7.39 -21.32 2.48
N PHE A 202 -8.31 -20.44 2.90
CA PHE A 202 -9.75 -20.68 2.79
C PHE A 202 -10.17 -20.93 1.34
N PHE A 203 -9.78 -20.06 0.40
CA PHE A 203 -10.15 -20.21 -1.00
C PHE A 203 -9.48 -21.42 -1.64
N MET A 204 -8.23 -21.75 -1.28
CA MET A 204 -7.58 -22.99 -1.74
C MET A 204 -8.35 -24.24 -1.27
N TYR A 205 -8.84 -24.23 -0.03
CA TYR A 205 -9.72 -25.27 0.50
C TYR A 205 -11.10 -25.28 -0.18
N TYR A 206 -11.75 -24.13 -0.35
CA TYR A 206 -13.17 -24.06 -0.68
C TYR A 206 -13.43 -23.99 -2.19
N ASN A 207 -12.62 -23.24 -2.94
CA ASN A 207 -12.77 -23.02 -4.38
C ASN A 207 -11.72 -23.78 -5.19
N ALA A 208 -10.53 -23.99 -4.62
CA ALA A 208 -9.33 -24.45 -5.34
C ALA A 208 -9.06 -23.64 -6.63
N PRO A 209 -8.99 -22.30 -6.55
CA PRO A 209 -8.88 -21.45 -7.73
C PRO A 209 -7.43 -21.39 -8.23
N MET A 210 -7.25 -20.92 -9.46
CA MET A 210 -5.97 -20.38 -9.90
C MET A 210 -5.71 -19.07 -9.15
N SER A 211 -4.45 -18.74 -8.91
CA SER A 211 -4.06 -17.45 -8.32
C SER A 211 -2.96 -16.79 -9.13
N VAL A 212 -2.86 -15.47 -9.05
CA VAL A 212 -1.76 -14.67 -9.60
C VAL A 212 -0.97 -14.10 -8.42
N GLY A 213 0.36 -14.25 -8.42
CA GLY A 213 1.15 -13.76 -7.29
C GLY A 213 2.65 -13.89 -7.47
N ALA A 214 3.40 -13.17 -6.64
CA ALA A 214 4.87 -13.14 -6.72
C ALA A 214 5.47 -14.54 -6.61
N ARG A 215 6.39 -14.88 -7.51
CA ARG A 215 7.08 -16.18 -7.51
C ARG A 215 7.74 -16.47 -6.16
N ALA A 216 8.34 -15.48 -5.51
CA ALA A 216 8.94 -15.65 -4.18
C ALA A 216 7.93 -16.11 -3.11
N THR A 217 6.68 -15.65 -3.20
CA THR A 217 5.59 -16.03 -2.29
C THR A 217 5.01 -17.40 -2.66
N MET A 218 4.83 -17.67 -3.95
CA MET A 218 4.26 -18.95 -4.43
C MET A 218 5.24 -20.13 -4.34
N MET A 219 6.54 -19.87 -4.29
CA MET A 219 7.60 -20.88 -4.45
C MET A 219 8.48 -21.07 -3.21
N PHE A 220 7.95 -20.84 -2.00
CA PHE A 220 8.62 -21.33 -0.78
C PHE A 220 8.70 -22.87 -0.82
N PRO A 221 9.72 -23.50 -0.20
CA PRO A 221 9.90 -24.96 -0.20
C PRO A 221 8.61 -25.74 0.12
N GLY A 222 8.03 -26.36 -0.91
CA GLY A 222 6.79 -27.16 -0.81
C GLY A 222 5.53 -26.51 -1.37
N SER A 223 5.40 -25.17 -1.39
CA SER A 223 4.21 -24.50 -1.95
C SER A 223 4.18 -24.49 -3.48
N SER A 224 5.35 -24.52 -4.11
CA SER A 224 5.49 -24.49 -5.58
C SER A 224 4.65 -25.57 -6.28
N LYS A 225 4.66 -26.80 -5.75
CA LYS A 225 3.94 -27.94 -6.33
C LYS A 225 2.43 -27.85 -6.14
N ILE A 226 2.01 -27.25 -5.03
CA ILE A 226 0.59 -26.95 -4.79
C ILE A 226 0.10 -25.93 -5.81
N HIS A 227 0.86 -24.86 -6.04
CA HIS A 227 0.52 -23.87 -7.06
C HIS A 227 0.57 -24.43 -8.49
N GLN A 228 1.38 -25.47 -8.78
CA GLN A 228 1.32 -26.24 -10.04
C GLN A 228 -0.01 -26.99 -10.18
N LEU A 229 -0.47 -27.67 -9.13
CA LEU A 229 -1.75 -28.39 -9.12
C LEU A 229 -2.95 -27.45 -9.27
N LEU A 230 -2.89 -26.29 -8.62
CA LEU A 230 -3.89 -25.22 -8.75
C LEU A 230 -3.74 -24.44 -10.07
N GLN A 231 -2.73 -24.73 -10.87
CA GLN A 231 -2.47 -24.08 -12.15
C GLN A 231 -2.30 -22.55 -12.01
N SER A 232 -1.68 -22.09 -10.92
CA SER A 232 -1.46 -20.67 -10.64
C SER A 232 -0.49 -20.02 -11.61
N ILE A 233 -0.62 -18.71 -11.80
CA ILE A 233 0.18 -17.88 -12.70
C ILE A 233 1.25 -17.15 -11.87
N PRO A 234 2.53 -17.56 -11.92
CA PRO A 234 3.58 -16.89 -11.16
C PRO A 234 3.94 -15.54 -11.80
N LEU A 235 4.08 -14.51 -10.97
CA LEU A 235 4.68 -13.23 -11.34
C LEU A 235 6.19 -13.30 -11.13
N GLU A 236 6.98 -13.25 -12.20
CA GLU A 236 8.44 -13.19 -12.13
C GLU A 236 8.96 -11.76 -12.17
N LYS A 237 10.01 -11.51 -11.39
CA LYS A 237 10.87 -10.33 -11.55
C LYS A 237 12.07 -10.79 -12.38
N TYR A 238 12.06 -10.54 -13.69
CA TYR A 238 13.26 -10.75 -14.51
C TYR A 238 14.16 -9.51 -14.36
N LYS A 239 15.46 -9.73 -14.18
CA LYS A 239 16.49 -8.70 -14.37
C LYS A 239 17.13 -9.00 -15.71
N GLU A 240 17.03 -8.09 -16.67
CA GLU A 240 17.87 -8.19 -17.86
C GLU A 240 19.35 -8.07 -17.47
N PRO A 241 20.27 -8.79 -18.14
CA PRO A 241 21.69 -8.78 -17.77
C PRO A 241 22.40 -7.43 -17.90
N ASN A 242 21.86 -6.41 -18.60
CA ASN A 242 22.59 -5.16 -18.90
C ASN A 242 21.80 -3.85 -18.76
N THR A 243 20.55 -3.87 -18.27
CA THR A 243 19.77 -2.66 -17.98
C THR A 243 19.36 -2.66 -16.50
N LYS A 244 19.35 -1.49 -15.83
CA LYS A 244 18.82 -1.35 -14.46
C LYS A 244 17.28 -1.44 -14.42
N GLU A 245 16.63 -1.79 -15.52
CA GLU A 245 15.18 -1.85 -15.64
C GLU A 245 14.68 -3.27 -15.36
N THR A 246 13.71 -3.34 -14.45
CA THR A 246 13.01 -4.58 -14.14
C THR A 246 11.89 -4.74 -15.17
N ILE A 247 12.14 -5.46 -16.26
CA ILE A 247 11.09 -5.79 -17.22
C ILE A 247 10.26 -6.92 -16.62
N TYR A 248 8.99 -6.62 -16.33
CA TYR A 248 8.05 -7.61 -15.81
C TYR A 248 7.61 -8.54 -16.95
N SER A 249 7.36 -9.83 -16.65
CA SER A 249 6.56 -10.70 -17.52
C SER A 249 5.07 -10.31 -17.58
N ARG A 250 4.74 -9.01 -17.39
CA ARG A 250 3.37 -8.46 -17.31
C ARG A 250 2.55 -8.81 -18.55
N GLU A 251 3.17 -8.83 -19.72
CA GLU A 251 2.52 -9.23 -20.97
C GLU A 251 2.12 -10.71 -20.93
N TRP A 252 3.04 -11.61 -20.61
CA TRP A 252 2.72 -13.03 -20.47
C TRP A 252 1.64 -13.30 -19.41
N VAL A 253 1.71 -12.62 -18.26
CA VAL A 253 0.70 -12.75 -17.20
C VAL A 253 -0.66 -12.28 -17.71
N LYS A 254 -0.71 -11.13 -18.38
CA LYS A 254 -1.91 -10.60 -19.02
C LYS A 254 -2.45 -11.62 -20.01
N ASP A 255 -1.64 -12.12 -20.93
CA ASP A 255 -2.06 -13.09 -21.95
C ASP A 255 -2.57 -14.39 -21.34
N ALA A 256 -1.89 -14.90 -20.30
CA ALA A 256 -2.32 -16.09 -19.57
C ALA A 256 -3.68 -15.86 -18.88
N MET A 257 -3.89 -14.70 -18.25
CA MET A 257 -5.17 -14.34 -17.65
C MET A 257 -6.28 -14.22 -18.72
N MET A 258 -6.03 -13.51 -19.81
CA MET A 258 -6.97 -13.32 -20.92
C MET A 258 -7.38 -14.68 -21.52
N SER A 259 -6.40 -15.52 -21.86
CA SER A 259 -6.62 -16.83 -22.47
C SER A 259 -7.42 -17.77 -21.55
N ARG A 260 -7.06 -17.84 -20.27
CA ARG A 260 -7.70 -18.76 -19.31
C ARG A 260 -9.11 -18.32 -18.91
N THR A 261 -9.36 -17.02 -18.81
CA THR A 261 -10.70 -16.49 -18.49
C THR A 261 -11.66 -16.53 -19.69
N ALA A 262 -11.15 -16.55 -20.92
CA ALA A 262 -11.95 -16.73 -22.14
C ALA A 262 -12.36 -18.18 -22.43
N SER A 263 -11.99 -19.13 -21.56
CA SER A 263 -11.99 -20.56 -21.85
C SER A 263 -13.31 -21.31 -21.55
N GLU A 264 -14.39 -20.56 -21.33
CA GLU A 264 -15.75 -21.05 -21.01
C GLU A 264 -15.81 -22.09 -19.87
N GLY A 265 -14.95 -21.93 -18.86
CA GLY A 265 -14.93 -22.78 -17.66
C GLY A 265 -14.08 -24.05 -17.77
N SER A 266 -13.28 -24.19 -18.84
CA SER A 266 -12.33 -25.31 -18.95
C SER A 266 -11.18 -25.21 -17.93
N TRP A 267 -10.80 -23.98 -17.55
CA TRP A 267 -9.87 -23.71 -16.45
C TRP A 267 -10.62 -23.48 -15.12
N PRO A 268 -9.98 -23.71 -13.95
CA PRO A 268 -10.52 -23.25 -12.68
C PRO A 268 -10.72 -21.73 -12.67
N GLN A 269 -11.55 -21.22 -11.77
CA GLN A 269 -11.71 -19.76 -11.60
C GLN A 269 -10.37 -19.10 -11.26
N LEU A 270 -10.16 -17.90 -11.79
CA LEU A 270 -9.04 -17.05 -11.46
C LEU A 270 -9.39 -16.20 -10.24
N MET A 271 -8.70 -16.42 -9.13
CA MET A 271 -8.83 -15.60 -7.92
C MET A 271 -7.79 -14.49 -7.93
N ILE A 272 -8.25 -13.26 -7.73
CA ILE A 272 -7.38 -12.10 -7.56
C ILE A 272 -7.92 -11.22 -6.43
N PHE A 273 -7.05 -10.85 -5.50
CA PHE A 273 -7.30 -9.80 -4.52
C PHE A 273 -7.11 -8.44 -5.22
N PRO A 274 -8.19 -7.72 -5.55
CA PRO A 274 -8.09 -6.54 -6.38
C PRO A 274 -7.38 -5.38 -5.65
N GLU A 275 -7.32 -5.38 -4.32
CA GLU A 275 -6.56 -4.36 -3.56
C GLU A 275 -5.04 -4.48 -3.77
N GLY A 276 -4.56 -5.69 -4.06
CA GLY A 276 -3.14 -5.98 -4.22
C GLY A 276 -2.31 -5.92 -2.94
N THR A 277 -2.94 -5.73 -1.78
CA THR A 277 -2.32 -5.72 -0.45
C THR A 277 -3.36 -6.02 0.64
N THR A 278 -2.93 -6.32 1.86
CA THR A 278 -3.82 -6.52 3.01
C THR A 278 -4.07 -5.22 3.77
N HIS A 279 -5.28 -5.05 4.28
CA HIS A 279 -5.67 -3.90 5.10
C HIS A 279 -6.73 -4.29 6.14
N ASN A 280 -7.08 -3.36 7.04
CA ASN A 280 -8.19 -3.59 7.96
C ASN A 280 -9.54 -3.57 7.21
N PRO A 281 -10.56 -4.30 7.68
CA PRO A 281 -11.84 -4.40 6.98
C PRO A 281 -12.75 -3.18 7.17
N LYS A 282 -12.24 -2.05 7.69
CA LYS A 282 -13.06 -0.85 7.98
C LYS A 282 -13.31 0.03 6.76
N ALA A 283 -12.61 -0.22 5.66
CA ALA A 283 -12.83 0.41 4.37
C ALA A 283 -12.24 -0.45 3.24
N LEU A 284 -12.77 -0.32 2.03
CA LEU A 284 -12.13 -0.88 0.84
C LEU A 284 -11.17 0.14 0.21
N ILE A 285 -9.93 -0.28 -0.05
CA ILE A 285 -8.92 0.56 -0.68
C ILE A 285 -9.07 0.54 -2.21
N HIS A 286 -8.24 1.32 -2.92
CA HIS A 286 -8.27 1.39 -4.38
C HIS A 286 -7.95 0.05 -5.04
N PHE A 287 -8.85 -0.44 -5.89
CA PHE A 287 -8.67 -1.67 -6.65
C PHE A 287 -7.70 -1.45 -7.82
N LYS A 288 -6.85 -2.44 -8.08
CA LYS A 288 -6.00 -2.49 -9.26
C LYS A 288 -6.85 -2.76 -10.50
N ASN A 289 -6.48 -2.15 -11.62
CA ASN A 289 -7.19 -2.33 -12.90
C ASN A 289 -6.84 -3.66 -13.61
N GLY A 290 -5.60 -4.14 -13.42
CA GLY A 290 -5.08 -5.34 -14.10
C GLY A 290 -5.98 -6.59 -14.02
N PRO A 291 -6.56 -6.92 -12.85
CA PRO A 291 -7.52 -8.01 -12.68
C PRO A 291 -8.77 -7.92 -13.57
N PHE A 292 -9.18 -6.71 -13.95
CA PHE A 292 -10.41 -6.42 -14.68
C PHE A 292 -10.19 -6.20 -16.19
N LEU A 293 -8.93 -6.14 -16.64
CA LEU A 293 -8.58 -6.04 -18.06
C LEU A 293 -9.27 -7.09 -18.97
N PRO A 294 -9.54 -8.34 -18.53
CA PRO A 294 -10.23 -9.30 -19.39
C PRO A 294 -11.66 -8.94 -19.78
N GLY A 295 -12.32 -8.01 -19.09
CA GLY A 295 -13.72 -7.66 -19.38
C GLY A 295 -14.67 -8.87 -19.29
N LYS A 296 -14.35 -9.85 -18.44
CA LYS A 296 -15.15 -11.06 -18.21
C LYS A 296 -15.98 -10.94 -16.94
N PRO A 297 -17.09 -11.68 -16.79
CA PRO A 297 -17.87 -11.69 -15.55
C PRO A 297 -17.00 -12.03 -14.34
N VAL A 298 -17.22 -11.29 -13.25
CA VAL A 298 -16.51 -11.43 -11.98
C VAL A 298 -17.53 -11.78 -10.91
N GLN A 299 -17.21 -12.73 -10.04
CA GLN A 299 -17.94 -12.90 -8.78
C GLN A 299 -17.21 -12.17 -7.65
N PRO A 300 -17.73 -11.04 -7.16
CA PRO A 300 -17.18 -10.37 -5.99
C PRO A 300 -17.46 -11.21 -4.74
N ILE A 301 -16.52 -11.20 -3.79
CA ILE A 301 -16.65 -11.95 -2.54
C ILE A 301 -16.23 -11.05 -1.38
N THR A 302 -17.06 -10.92 -0.36
CA THR A 302 -16.68 -10.20 0.85
C THR A 302 -16.25 -11.20 1.92
N VAL A 303 -15.21 -10.84 2.67
CA VAL A 303 -14.55 -11.65 3.68
C VAL A 303 -14.36 -10.77 4.91
N ASN A 304 -14.91 -11.23 6.03
CA ASN A 304 -14.83 -10.54 7.30
C ASN A 304 -14.30 -11.49 8.39
N PHE A 305 -13.57 -10.92 9.34
CA PHE A 305 -13.06 -11.63 10.51
C PHE A 305 -13.61 -11.00 11.79
N PRO A 306 -14.90 -11.21 12.14
CA PRO A 306 -15.47 -10.62 13.36
C PRO A 306 -14.65 -10.96 14.61
N TYR A 307 -14.27 -9.92 15.35
CA TYR A 307 -13.44 -10.06 16.54
C TYR A 307 -13.93 -9.18 17.68
N ARG A 308 -13.63 -9.60 18.92
CA ARG A 308 -13.82 -8.77 20.13
C ARG A 308 -12.52 -8.19 20.65
N HIS A 309 -11.43 -8.98 20.58
CA HIS A 309 -10.17 -8.68 21.28
C HIS A 309 -8.92 -8.95 20.45
N CYS A 310 -9.05 -9.59 19.29
CA CYS A 310 -7.93 -9.98 18.46
C CYS A 310 -8.29 -9.72 17.00
N ASP A 311 -8.01 -8.50 16.55
CA ASP A 311 -8.08 -8.17 15.13
C ASP A 311 -7.04 -9.00 14.37
N LEU A 312 -7.51 -9.75 13.36
CA LEU A 312 -6.71 -10.63 12.52
C LEU A 312 -6.23 -9.97 11.22
N SER A 313 -6.56 -8.69 10.99
CA SER A 313 -6.04 -7.95 9.84
C SER A 313 -4.53 -7.83 9.91
N TRP A 314 -3.88 -8.18 8.79
CA TRP A 314 -2.42 -8.06 8.66
C TRP A 314 -2.09 -6.72 8.01
N VAL A 315 -1.73 -5.75 8.85
CA VAL A 315 -1.53 -4.36 8.42
C VAL A 315 -0.13 -3.87 8.80
N THR A 316 0.42 -2.93 8.03
CA THR A 316 1.80 -2.44 8.22
C THR A 316 2.03 -1.81 9.60
N GLY A 317 1.06 -1.06 10.13
CA GLY A 317 1.13 -0.47 11.47
C GLY A 317 0.72 -1.40 12.62
N GLY A 318 0.45 -2.67 12.31
CA GLY A 318 0.06 -3.72 13.25
C GLY A 318 1.23 -4.56 13.75
N VAL A 319 0.94 -5.77 14.21
CA VAL A 319 1.96 -6.75 14.59
C VAL A 319 2.51 -7.50 13.38
N SER A 320 3.73 -8.05 13.49
CA SER A 320 4.30 -8.87 12.43
C SER A 320 3.47 -10.13 12.12
N GLN A 321 3.60 -10.68 10.92
CA GLN A 321 2.89 -11.90 10.50
C GLN A 321 3.09 -13.09 11.48
N PRO A 322 4.32 -13.39 11.98
CA PRO A 322 4.48 -14.46 12.97
C PRO A 322 3.80 -14.18 14.31
N GLN A 323 3.80 -12.91 14.76
CA GLN A 323 3.08 -12.52 15.98
C GLN A 323 1.57 -12.64 15.81
N LEU A 324 1.05 -12.29 14.64
CA LEU A 324 -0.36 -12.44 14.31
C LEU A 324 -0.78 -13.91 14.28
N LEU A 325 0.04 -14.76 13.64
CA LEU A 325 -0.17 -16.22 13.63
C LEU A 325 -0.13 -16.81 15.06
N TYR A 326 0.84 -16.40 15.87
CA TYR A 326 0.92 -16.81 17.28
C TYR A 326 -0.36 -16.45 18.05
N ARG A 327 -0.84 -15.21 17.90
CA ARG A 327 -2.04 -14.73 18.60
C ARG A 327 -3.31 -15.40 18.13
N MET A 328 -3.41 -15.67 16.83
CA MET A 328 -4.49 -16.46 16.22
C MET A 328 -4.51 -17.88 16.76
N MET A 329 -3.36 -18.56 16.83
CA MET A 329 -3.24 -19.90 17.42
C MET A 329 -3.54 -19.91 18.92
N CYS A 330 -3.38 -18.79 19.62
CA CYS A 330 -3.78 -18.63 21.01
C CYS A 330 -5.27 -18.26 21.21
N GLN A 331 -6.04 -18.01 20.15
CA GLN A 331 -7.48 -17.81 20.28
C GLN A 331 -8.20 -19.14 20.38
N PHE A 332 -9.11 -19.30 21.35
CA PHE A 332 -9.93 -20.51 21.41
C PHE A 332 -10.74 -20.69 20.12
N TYR A 333 -11.33 -19.61 19.62
CA TYR A 333 -12.16 -19.57 18.43
C TYR A 333 -11.86 -18.32 17.60
N ASN A 334 -11.82 -18.47 16.28
CA ASN A 334 -11.67 -17.39 15.32
C ASN A 334 -12.85 -17.43 14.33
N ASN A 335 -13.49 -16.29 14.09
CA ASN A 335 -14.56 -16.17 13.10
C ASN A 335 -13.99 -15.93 11.71
N LEU A 336 -14.65 -16.52 10.73
CA LEU A 336 -14.50 -16.19 9.32
C LEU A 336 -15.88 -16.21 8.68
N GLU A 337 -16.29 -15.05 8.18
CA GLU A 337 -17.52 -14.87 7.41
C GLU A 337 -17.14 -14.58 5.97
N VAL A 338 -17.76 -15.30 5.04
CA VAL A 338 -17.51 -15.17 3.61
C VAL A 338 -18.85 -15.09 2.90
N GLU A 339 -19.04 -14.05 2.09
CA GLU A 339 -20.27 -13.87 1.34
C GLU A 339 -19.97 -13.76 -0.16
N TYR A 340 -20.57 -14.67 -0.91
CA TYR A 340 -20.52 -14.69 -2.36
C TYR A 340 -21.61 -13.79 -2.92
N LEU A 341 -21.22 -12.63 -3.44
CA LEU A 341 -22.15 -11.69 -4.05
C LEU A 341 -22.64 -12.21 -5.43
N PRO A 342 -23.74 -11.67 -5.96
CA PRO A 342 -24.19 -11.96 -7.32
C PRO A 342 -23.07 -11.72 -8.34
N VAL A 343 -23.05 -12.53 -9.40
CA VAL A 343 -22.06 -12.40 -10.48
C VAL A 343 -22.23 -11.05 -11.15
N TYR A 344 -21.20 -10.22 -11.12
CA TYR A 344 -21.16 -8.95 -11.84
C TYR A 344 -20.75 -9.20 -13.30
N THR A 345 -21.66 -8.86 -14.21
CA THR A 345 -21.40 -8.93 -15.65
C THR A 345 -21.06 -7.53 -16.15
N PRO A 346 -19.88 -7.31 -16.76
CA PRO A 346 -19.49 -5.98 -17.21
C PRO A 346 -20.42 -5.47 -18.30
N SER A 347 -20.73 -4.17 -18.23
CA SER A 347 -21.39 -3.35 -19.25
C SER A 347 -20.56 -3.25 -20.53
N GLU A 348 -21.10 -2.62 -21.59
CA GLU A 348 -20.35 -2.46 -22.85
C GLU A 348 -19.12 -1.57 -22.67
N GLU A 349 -19.23 -0.52 -21.85
CA GLU A 349 -18.17 0.42 -21.51
C GLU A 349 -17.04 -0.26 -20.73
N GLU A 350 -17.36 -1.26 -19.90
CA GLU A 350 -16.40 -2.02 -19.10
C GLU A 350 -15.71 -3.15 -19.87
N ARG A 351 -16.24 -3.54 -21.04
CA ARG A 351 -15.70 -4.64 -21.87
C ARG A 351 -14.60 -4.23 -22.84
N GLY A 352 -14.30 -2.92 -22.98
CA GLY A 352 -13.41 -2.37 -24.01
C GLY A 352 -11.97 -2.90 -24.00
N GLY A 353 -11.54 -3.64 -22.98
CA GLY A 353 -10.22 -4.29 -22.92
C GLY A 353 -9.04 -3.33 -22.79
N ASP A 354 -9.31 -2.03 -22.75
CA ASP A 354 -8.35 -0.97 -22.48
C ASP A 354 -8.26 -0.63 -20.98
N PHE A 355 -7.39 0.33 -20.65
CA PHE A 355 -7.16 0.71 -19.26
C PHE A 355 -8.31 1.53 -18.65
N ALA A 356 -9.06 2.28 -19.47
CA ALA A 356 -10.17 3.10 -19.01
C ALA A 356 -11.38 2.23 -18.63
N SER A 357 -11.74 1.28 -19.49
CA SER A 357 -12.76 0.26 -19.23
C SER A 357 -12.44 -0.56 -17.97
N ALA A 358 -11.19 -1.02 -17.84
CA ALA A 358 -10.79 -1.80 -16.66
C ALA A 358 -10.81 -0.97 -15.36
N LYS A 359 -10.54 0.34 -15.45
CA LYS A 359 -10.64 1.24 -14.31
C LYS A 359 -12.10 1.43 -13.87
N LEU A 360 -13.02 1.64 -14.81
CA LEU A 360 -14.45 1.74 -14.54
C LEU A 360 -14.96 0.43 -13.91
N PHE A 361 -14.59 -0.70 -14.50
CA PHE A 361 -14.99 -2.02 -14.00
C PHE A 361 -14.48 -2.27 -12.57
N ALA A 362 -13.22 -1.96 -12.30
CA ALA A 362 -12.65 -2.06 -10.95
C ALA A 362 -13.40 -1.17 -9.94
N HIS A 363 -13.78 0.05 -10.35
CA HIS A 363 -14.51 0.99 -9.52
C HIS A 363 -15.90 0.46 -9.16
N ASN A 364 -16.67 -0.01 -10.14
CA ASN A 364 -18.02 -0.51 -9.93
C ASN A 364 -18.05 -1.78 -9.07
N VAL A 365 -17.10 -2.71 -9.30
CA VAL A 365 -16.97 -3.91 -8.46
C VAL A 365 -16.56 -3.55 -7.02
N ARG A 366 -15.71 -2.52 -6.83
CA ARG A 366 -15.39 -2.03 -5.49
C ARG A 366 -16.61 -1.44 -4.81
N ALA A 367 -17.43 -0.66 -5.52
CA ALA A 367 -18.60 0.00 -4.97
C ALA A 367 -19.63 -1.01 -4.42
N ILE A 368 -19.98 -2.03 -5.21
CA ILE A 368 -20.92 -3.07 -4.76
C ILE A 368 -20.38 -3.90 -3.58
N MET A 369 -19.06 -4.11 -3.51
CA MET A 369 -18.44 -4.80 -2.38
C MET A 369 -18.45 -3.91 -1.12
N ALA A 370 -18.19 -2.61 -1.27
CA ALA A 370 -18.21 -1.65 -0.17
C ALA A 370 -19.61 -1.51 0.42
N GLU A 371 -20.62 -1.45 -0.44
CA GLU A 371 -22.03 -1.43 -0.06
C GLU A 371 -22.43 -2.71 0.70
N ALA A 372 -22.10 -3.89 0.16
CA ALA A 372 -22.40 -5.16 0.83
C ALA A 372 -21.68 -5.33 2.18
N MET A 373 -20.52 -4.71 2.35
CA MET A 373 -19.77 -4.69 3.62
C MET A 373 -20.21 -3.58 4.57
N GLU A 374 -21.03 -2.62 4.11
CA GLU A 374 -21.41 -1.40 4.84
C GLU A 374 -20.19 -0.57 5.30
N VAL A 375 -19.18 -0.45 4.43
CA VAL A 375 -17.94 0.30 4.71
C VAL A 375 -17.65 1.35 3.65
N PRO A 376 -16.99 2.47 4.00
CA PRO A 376 -16.56 3.46 3.02
C PRO A 376 -15.45 2.91 2.09
N THR A 377 -15.25 3.61 0.98
CA THR A 377 -14.07 3.41 0.13
C THR A 377 -13.01 4.47 0.41
N THR A 378 -11.73 4.13 0.20
CA THR A 378 -10.63 5.09 0.25
C THR A 378 -9.73 4.96 -0.98
N GLU A 379 -8.95 6.01 -1.25
CA GLU A 379 -8.02 6.04 -2.40
C GLU A 379 -6.59 5.63 -2.03
N HIS A 380 -6.43 5.03 -0.84
CA HIS A 380 -5.24 4.29 -0.45
C HIS A 380 -4.97 3.12 -1.40
N SER A 381 -3.71 2.71 -1.50
CA SER A 381 -3.27 1.66 -2.41
C SER A 381 -2.01 0.97 -1.90
N TYR A 382 -1.59 -0.11 -2.58
CA TYR A 382 -0.30 -0.76 -2.32
C TYR A 382 0.89 0.23 -2.38
N GLU A 383 0.82 1.24 -3.24
CA GLU A 383 1.87 2.24 -3.37
C GLU A 383 2.03 3.07 -2.08
N ASP A 384 0.95 3.31 -1.34
CA ASP A 384 1.00 3.97 -0.03
C ASP A 384 1.71 3.08 1.01
N VAL A 385 1.45 1.77 1.00
CA VAL A 385 2.17 0.79 1.85
C VAL A 385 3.67 0.79 1.53
N ARG A 386 4.01 0.87 0.25
CA ARG A 386 5.40 0.96 -0.21
C ARG A 386 6.07 2.23 0.28
N LEU A 387 5.41 3.39 0.16
CA LEU A 387 5.93 4.67 0.68
C LEU A 387 6.08 4.66 2.20
N ALA A 388 5.10 4.13 2.93
CA ALA A 388 5.18 3.94 4.37
C ALA A 388 6.40 3.08 4.78
N GLY A 389 6.71 2.04 4.01
CA GLY A 389 7.92 1.23 4.20
C GLY A 389 9.23 2.03 4.00
N VAL A 390 9.26 2.91 3.00
CA VAL A 390 10.39 3.81 2.75
C VAL A 390 10.52 4.85 3.87
N ALA A 391 9.42 5.47 4.28
CA ALA A 391 9.38 6.45 5.38
C ALA A 391 9.91 5.86 6.70
N ASN A 392 9.47 4.64 7.05
CA ASN A 392 9.99 3.92 8.22
C ASN A 392 11.50 3.69 8.14
N ALA A 393 12.03 3.35 6.95
CA ALA A 393 13.47 3.18 6.75
C ALA A 393 14.26 4.50 6.84
N LEU A 394 13.57 5.62 6.65
CA LEU A 394 14.08 6.99 6.81
C LEU A 394 13.81 7.58 8.20
N HIS A 395 13.22 6.80 9.12
CA HIS A 395 12.79 7.23 10.47
C HIS A 395 11.69 8.31 10.49
N MET A 396 10.95 8.47 9.40
CA MET A 396 9.78 9.33 9.37
C MET A 396 8.51 8.58 9.83
N PRO A 397 7.50 9.29 10.38
CA PRO A 397 6.20 8.69 10.63
C PRO A 397 5.58 8.13 9.35
N ALA A 398 5.18 6.86 9.39
CA ALA A 398 4.67 6.15 8.21
C ALA A 398 3.39 6.75 7.63
N ASN A 399 2.50 7.26 8.50
CA ASN A 399 1.22 7.87 8.09
C ASN A 399 1.44 9.12 7.24
N ASP A 400 2.45 9.93 7.57
CA ASP A 400 2.70 11.21 6.90
C ASP A 400 3.20 11.03 5.46
N ALA A 401 3.72 9.83 5.13
CA ALA A 401 4.15 9.48 3.79
C ALA A 401 3.03 8.88 2.91
N MET A 402 1.84 8.66 3.47
CA MET A 402 0.71 8.08 2.76
C MET A 402 -0.03 9.16 2.00
N LEU A 403 -0.08 9.06 0.67
CA LEU A 403 -0.58 10.12 -0.19
C LEU A 403 -2.03 9.92 -0.61
N GLU A 404 -2.61 8.76 -0.30
CA GLU A 404 -3.79 8.24 -0.99
C GLU A 404 -3.54 8.31 -2.50
N ILE A 405 -2.60 7.49 -2.99
CA ILE A 405 -2.07 7.59 -4.36
C ILE A 405 -3.19 7.67 -5.42
N GLY A 406 -4.37 7.09 -5.19
CA GLY A 406 -5.53 7.25 -6.09
C GLY A 406 -5.96 8.70 -6.29
N LYS A 407 -5.97 9.53 -5.24
CA LYS A 407 -6.16 10.99 -5.32
C LYS A 407 -4.95 11.66 -5.93
N ALA A 408 -3.74 11.27 -5.48
CA ALA A 408 -2.50 11.92 -5.89
C ALA A 408 -2.17 11.76 -7.39
N LYS A 409 -2.56 10.62 -7.99
CA LYS A 409 -2.39 10.36 -9.43
C LYS A 409 -3.04 11.38 -10.35
N LYS A 410 -4.06 12.12 -9.89
CA LYS A 410 -4.71 13.16 -10.70
C LYS A 410 -3.75 14.32 -10.99
N PHE A 411 -2.87 14.67 -10.05
CA PHE A 411 -1.91 15.77 -10.18
C PHE A 411 -0.45 15.30 -10.33
N LEU A 412 -0.14 14.04 -9.99
CA LEU A 412 1.16 13.39 -10.23
C LEU A 412 1.11 12.49 -11.48
N ALA A 413 0.26 12.80 -12.45
CA ALA A 413 0.12 11.99 -13.66
C ALA A 413 1.46 11.91 -14.40
N GLY A 414 1.92 10.71 -14.76
CA GLY A 414 3.22 10.51 -15.41
C GLY A 414 4.43 10.43 -14.46
N VAL A 415 4.28 10.83 -13.19
CA VAL A 415 5.37 10.71 -12.20
C VAL A 415 5.52 9.25 -11.74
N SER A 416 6.73 8.71 -11.91
CA SER A 416 7.01 7.33 -11.49
C SER A 416 7.07 7.21 -9.96
N MET A 417 6.69 6.03 -9.43
CA MET A 417 6.85 5.75 -7.99
C MET A 417 8.28 5.91 -7.49
N LYS A 418 9.28 5.63 -8.34
CA LYS A 418 10.69 5.79 -7.98
C LYS A 418 11.05 7.27 -7.79
N THR A 419 10.44 8.15 -8.58
CA THR A 419 10.58 9.60 -8.43
C THR A 419 9.96 10.06 -7.11
N ILE A 420 8.76 9.57 -6.77
CA ILE A 420 8.11 9.89 -5.49
C ILE A 420 8.95 9.42 -4.29
N GLU A 421 9.52 8.21 -4.33
CA GLU A 421 10.43 7.72 -3.27
C GLU A 421 11.69 8.58 -3.10
N LYS A 422 12.21 9.12 -4.21
CA LYS A 422 13.35 10.03 -4.21
C LYS A 422 12.99 11.35 -3.54
N HIS A 423 11.82 11.90 -3.85
CA HIS A 423 11.29 13.11 -3.19
C HIS A 423 11.02 12.88 -1.69
N LEU A 424 10.50 11.71 -1.32
CA LEU A 424 10.35 11.33 0.09
C LEU A 424 11.71 11.31 0.81
N SER A 425 12.75 10.82 0.13
CA SER A 425 14.12 10.82 0.67
C SER A 425 14.69 12.23 0.81
N ALA A 426 14.40 13.14 -0.13
CA ALA A 426 14.77 14.54 -0.03
C ALA A 426 14.05 15.24 1.12
N PHE A 427 12.73 15.05 1.24
CA PHE A 427 11.93 15.58 2.32
C PHE A 427 12.43 15.12 3.70
N ALA A 428 12.71 13.82 3.86
CA ALA A 428 13.31 13.27 5.07
C ALA A 428 14.67 13.88 5.42
N ALA A 429 15.40 14.40 4.43
CA ALA A 429 16.67 15.09 4.65
C ALA A 429 16.47 16.51 5.21
N MET A 430 15.36 17.16 4.85
CA MET A 430 14.98 18.48 5.34
C MET A 430 14.42 18.41 6.77
N ASP A 431 13.60 17.39 7.04
CA ASP A 431 13.02 17.09 8.36
C ASP A 431 14.08 16.49 9.31
N THR A 432 14.99 17.34 9.79
CA THR A 432 16.14 16.97 10.63
C THR A 432 15.75 16.43 12.00
N ASN A 433 14.54 16.75 12.49
CA ASN A 433 13.98 16.29 13.75
C ASN A 433 13.02 15.09 13.60
N HIS A 434 12.82 14.61 12.37
CA HIS A 434 12.03 13.40 12.06
C HIS A 434 10.58 13.48 12.56
N THR A 435 9.98 14.66 12.44
CA THR A 435 8.62 14.93 12.90
C THR A 435 7.55 14.61 11.86
N GLY A 436 7.95 14.37 10.61
CA GLY A 436 7.06 14.28 9.45
C GLY A 436 6.66 15.64 8.87
N GLN A 437 7.17 16.72 9.46
CA GLN A 437 6.86 18.10 9.11
C GLN A 437 8.14 18.92 8.98
N VAL A 438 8.18 19.80 7.97
CA VAL A 438 9.32 20.68 7.70
C VAL A 438 8.95 22.11 8.10
N THR A 439 9.70 22.70 9.03
CA THR A 439 9.52 24.11 9.42
C THR A 439 10.11 25.06 8.39
N PHE A 440 9.78 26.34 8.50
CA PHE A 440 10.34 27.37 7.62
C PHE A 440 11.87 27.43 7.70
N GLU A 441 12.45 27.28 8.87
CA GLU A 441 13.91 27.31 9.07
C GLU A 441 14.59 26.13 8.40
N GLN A 442 14.02 24.93 8.56
CA GLN A 442 14.50 23.70 7.91
C GLN A 442 14.40 23.80 6.38
N PHE A 443 13.28 24.33 5.88
CA PHE A 443 13.09 24.60 4.47
C PHE A 443 14.13 25.59 3.94
N ALA A 444 14.29 26.74 4.60
CA ALA A 444 15.24 27.78 4.19
C ALA A 444 16.69 27.29 4.21
N GLU A 445 17.06 26.46 5.19
CA GLU A 445 18.39 25.85 5.27
C GLU A 445 18.60 24.81 4.16
N ALA A 446 17.64 23.92 3.94
CA ALA A 446 17.74 22.87 2.93
C ALA A 446 17.87 23.39 1.50
N PHE A 447 17.24 24.53 1.21
CA PHE A 447 17.31 25.21 -0.08
C PHE A 447 18.36 26.32 -0.14
N GLU A 448 19.21 26.45 0.90
CA GLU A 448 20.28 27.46 0.97
C GLU A 448 19.78 28.90 0.75
N LEU A 449 18.58 29.20 1.26
CA LEU A 449 17.92 30.51 1.13
C LEU A 449 18.42 31.54 2.16
N LYS A 450 19.41 31.17 2.98
CA LYS A 450 20.14 32.09 3.87
C LYS A 450 21.28 32.73 3.09
N GLN A 451 21.31 34.05 3.07
CA GLN A 451 22.38 34.85 2.49
C GLN A 451 23.62 34.84 3.39
N GLU A 452 24.78 35.26 2.87
CA GLU A 452 26.06 35.28 3.61
C GLU A 452 26.01 36.16 4.87
N ASN A 453 25.13 37.17 4.91
CA ASN A 453 24.89 38.03 6.07
C ASN A 453 24.00 37.38 7.15
N GLY A 454 23.53 36.15 6.94
CA GLY A 454 22.64 35.41 7.84
C GLY A 454 21.14 35.72 7.67
N GLU A 455 20.76 36.66 6.79
CA GLU A 455 19.36 36.99 6.53
C GLU A 455 18.73 35.96 5.56
N ILE A 456 17.47 35.61 5.81
CA ILE A 456 16.71 34.72 4.94
C ILE A 456 16.12 35.53 3.80
N HIS A 457 16.20 34.99 2.58
CA HIS A 457 15.67 35.64 1.39
C HIS A 457 14.20 36.08 1.57
N PRO A 458 13.81 37.33 1.28
CA PRO A 458 12.45 37.85 1.55
C PRO A 458 11.32 37.07 0.84
N GLY A 459 11.61 36.49 -0.32
CA GLY A 459 10.68 35.63 -1.06
C GLY A 459 10.53 34.21 -0.52
N ALA A 460 11.39 33.76 0.40
CA ALA A 460 11.37 32.39 0.93
C ALA A 460 10.11 32.12 1.74
N LEU A 461 9.69 33.08 2.58
CA LEU A 461 8.49 32.95 3.39
C LEU A 461 7.24 32.80 2.52
N ARG A 462 7.12 33.60 1.46
CA ARG A 462 6.01 33.53 0.51
C ARG A 462 5.99 32.22 -0.28
N MET A 463 7.16 31.65 -0.58
CA MET A 463 7.27 30.33 -1.21
C MET A 463 6.87 29.22 -0.23
N PHE A 464 7.26 29.34 1.03
CA PHE A 464 6.87 28.41 2.08
C PHE A 464 5.36 28.42 2.32
N GLU A 465 4.75 29.60 2.45
CA GLU A 465 3.30 29.80 2.60
C GLU A 465 2.49 29.26 1.40
N LEU A 466 3.07 29.28 0.19
CA LEU A 466 2.43 28.69 -0.99
C LEU A 466 2.34 27.16 -0.89
N ILE A 467 3.39 26.53 -0.37
CA ILE A 467 3.48 25.08 -0.27
C ILE A 467 2.69 24.58 0.94
N ASP A 468 2.69 25.34 2.04
CA ASP A 468 1.85 25.11 3.23
C ASP A 468 0.39 25.43 2.94
N THR A 469 -0.25 24.56 2.15
CA THR A 469 -1.65 24.75 1.71
C THR A 469 -2.66 24.78 2.87
N HIS A 470 -2.26 24.31 4.05
CA HIS A 470 -3.09 24.25 5.25
C HIS A 470 -2.81 25.43 6.21
N GLY A 471 -1.77 26.23 5.98
CA GLY A 471 -1.42 27.40 6.79
C GLY A 471 -1.01 27.06 8.23
N HIS A 472 -0.45 25.86 8.46
CA HIS A 472 -0.06 25.39 9.79
C HIS A 472 1.33 25.86 10.22
N GLY A 473 2.06 26.59 9.37
CA GLY A 473 3.44 27.02 9.60
C GLY A 473 4.47 25.90 9.36
N THR A 474 4.04 24.78 8.78
CA THR A 474 4.85 23.59 8.53
C THR A 474 4.41 22.90 7.24
N ILE A 475 5.36 22.37 6.48
CA ILE A 475 5.09 21.63 5.25
C ILE A 475 5.15 20.12 5.56
N ASN A 476 4.05 19.40 5.33
CA ASN A 476 4.06 17.92 5.34
C ASN A 476 4.49 17.37 3.96
N PHE A 477 4.65 16.05 3.85
CA PHE A 477 5.10 15.46 2.60
C PHE A 477 4.11 15.61 1.42
N LYS A 478 2.80 15.62 1.67
CA LYS A 478 1.77 15.86 0.65
C LYS A 478 1.88 17.29 0.09
N ASP A 479 1.99 18.26 0.99
CA ASP A 479 2.18 19.68 0.69
C ASP A 479 3.46 19.89 -0.13
N TYR A 480 4.56 19.26 0.27
CA TYR A 480 5.83 19.30 -0.48
C TYR A 480 5.69 18.77 -1.91
N LEU A 481 5.03 17.63 -2.12
CA LEU A 481 4.81 17.08 -3.46
C LEU A 481 3.85 17.95 -4.29
N PHE A 482 2.84 18.55 -3.67
CA PHE A 482 1.95 19.48 -4.33
C PHE A 482 2.69 20.75 -4.76
N GLY A 483 3.52 21.31 -3.89
CA GLY A 483 4.42 22.43 -4.21
C GLY A 483 5.36 22.10 -5.37
N LEU A 484 5.95 20.90 -5.36
CA LEU A 484 6.77 20.42 -6.48
C LEU A 484 5.98 20.29 -7.79
N ALA A 485 4.76 19.74 -7.75
CA ALA A 485 3.93 19.61 -8.94
C ALA A 485 3.54 20.98 -9.52
N LEU A 486 3.22 21.95 -8.65
CA LEU A 486 2.92 23.32 -9.04
C LEU A 486 4.13 24.02 -9.71
N VAL A 487 5.34 23.71 -9.24
CA VAL A 487 6.60 24.19 -9.82
C VAL A 487 6.96 23.43 -11.12
N ASN A 488 6.63 22.14 -11.23
CA ASN A 488 7.14 21.26 -12.28
C ASN A 488 6.23 21.00 -13.49
N GLU A 489 4.89 21.05 -13.42
CA GLU A 489 4.05 20.61 -14.56
C GLU A 489 2.85 21.50 -14.97
N VAL A 490 2.75 21.62 -16.31
CA VAL A 490 1.65 22.05 -17.21
C VAL A 490 1.47 23.56 -17.51
N PRO A 491 1.51 23.98 -18.80
CA PRO A 491 1.26 25.36 -19.27
C PRO A 491 -0.01 26.04 -18.73
N GLN A 492 -1.01 25.26 -18.32
CA GLN A 492 -2.31 25.77 -17.86
C GLN A 492 -2.22 26.48 -16.49
N ASN A 493 -1.32 26.04 -15.59
CA ASN A 493 -1.11 26.66 -14.28
C ASN A 493 0.12 27.58 -14.22
N ARG A 494 0.92 27.62 -15.29
CA ARG A 494 2.10 28.51 -15.43
C ARG A 494 1.78 29.97 -15.12
N LYS A 495 0.61 30.46 -15.55
CA LYS A 495 0.16 31.84 -15.30
C LYS A 495 -0.03 32.13 -13.82
N GLN A 496 -0.46 31.15 -13.01
CA GLN A 496 -0.63 31.31 -11.57
C GLN A 496 0.73 31.30 -10.85
N LEU A 497 1.65 30.42 -11.26
CA LEU A 497 3.02 30.38 -10.73
C LEU A 497 3.81 31.65 -11.06
N VAL A 498 3.75 32.13 -12.32
CA VAL A 498 4.39 33.40 -12.74
C VAL A 498 3.79 34.60 -12.02
N LYS A 499 2.46 34.61 -11.81
CA LYS A 499 1.77 35.63 -11.02
C LYS A 499 2.22 35.62 -9.56
N LEU A 500 2.39 34.44 -9.00
CA LEU A 500 2.83 34.30 -7.63
C LEU A 500 4.32 34.64 -7.46
N ALA A 501 5.19 34.24 -8.38
CA ALA A 501 6.59 34.63 -8.43
C ALA A 501 6.76 36.15 -8.60
N PHE A 502 5.92 36.78 -9.41
CA PHE A 502 5.90 38.24 -9.52
C PHE A 502 5.53 38.92 -8.20
N HIS A 503 4.42 38.49 -7.59
CA HIS A 503 3.94 39.07 -6.32
C HIS A 503 4.80 38.68 -5.11
N SER A 504 5.59 37.60 -5.19
CA SER A 504 6.49 37.18 -4.10
C SER A 504 7.81 37.98 -4.05
N PHE A 505 8.10 38.78 -5.07
CA PHE A 505 9.26 39.68 -5.12
C PHE A 505 8.87 41.16 -5.24
N ASP A 506 7.65 41.48 -5.71
CA ASP A 506 7.08 42.82 -5.61
C ASP A 506 6.60 43.09 -4.16
N SER A 507 7.52 43.58 -3.32
CA SER A 507 7.23 43.96 -1.93
C SER A 507 6.41 45.25 -1.79
N THR A 508 6.27 46.04 -2.86
CA THR A 508 5.69 47.39 -2.80
C THR A 508 4.35 47.51 -3.50
N GLY A 509 3.94 46.49 -4.27
CA GLY A 509 2.73 46.47 -5.06
C GLY A 509 2.77 47.39 -6.29
N LYS A 510 3.94 47.98 -6.60
CA LYS A 510 4.14 48.93 -7.71
C LYS A 510 4.79 48.29 -8.94
N GLY A 511 5.23 47.03 -8.83
CA GLY A 511 6.01 46.33 -9.86
C GLY A 511 7.43 45.98 -9.42
N LEU A 512 8.08 45.08 -10.16
CA LEU A 512 9.43 44.60 -9.85
C LEU A 512 10.48 45.64 -10.26
N THR A 513 11.33 46.02 -9.32
CA THR A 513 12.54 46.81 -9.60
C THR A 513 13.66 45.96 -10.21
N LEU A 514 14.64 46.58 -10.88
CA LEU A 514 15.80 45.86 -11.43
C LEU A 514 16.53 44.97 -10.41
N PRO A 515 16.79 45.39 -9.15
CA PRO A 515 17.36 44.50 -8.14
C PRO A 515 16.48 43.29 -7.81
N GLN A 516 15.15 43.48 -7.71
CA GLN A 516 14.20 42.40 -7.42
C GLN A 516 14.08 41.42 -8.61
N PHE A 517 14.07 41.96 -9.83
CA PHE A 517 14.10 41.16 -11.05
C PHE A 517 15.43 40.39 -11.18
N ALA A 518 16.56 41.04 -10.87
CA ALA A 518 17.85 40.37 -10.88
C ALA A 518 17.95 39.25 -9.85
N GLN A 519 17.28 39.39 -8.71
CA GLN A 519 17.14 38.30 -7.74
C GLN A 519 16.30 37.14 -8.27
N ILE A 520 15.18 37.40 -8.97
CA ILE A 520 14.42 36.33 -9.66
C ILE A 520 15.29 35.62 -10.70
N MET A 521 16.11 36.37 -11.44
CA MET A 521 16.96 35.82 -12.50
C MET A 521 18.22 35.14 -11.97
N SER A 522 18.66 35.46 -10.73
CA SER A 522 19.82 34.85 -10.08
C SER A 522 19.67 33.35 -9.80
N PHE A 523 18.45 32.83 -9.90
CA PHE A 523 18.20 31.40 -9.83
C PHE A 523 18.67 30.63 -11.08
N ASN A 524 19.12 31.32 -12.13
CA ASN A 524 19.84 30.73 -13.26
C ASN A 524 21.32 31.16 -13.25
N PRO A 525 22.27 30.26 -12.93
CA PRO A 525 23.69 30.60 -12.77
C PRO A 525 24.42 30.92 -14.09
N THR A 526 23.78 30.77 -15.26
CA THR A 526 24.39 31.10 -16.56
C THR A 526 24.23 32.57 -16.96
N LEU A 527 23.37 33.33 -16.27
CA LEU A 527 23.08 34.73 -16.61
C LEU A 527 23.92 35.69 -15.76
N ASP A 528 24.78 36.48 -16.43
CA ASP A 528 25.58 37.51 -15.78
C ASP A 528 24.76 38.79 -15.50
N PRO A 529 25.11 39.58 -14.45
CA PRO A 529 24.35 40.77 -14.07
C PRO A 529 24.13 41.81 -15.20
N PRO A 530 25.09 42.06 -16.11
CA PRO A 530 24.88 42.90 -17.30
C PRO A 530 23.78 42.38 -18.23
N THR A 531 23.74 41.07 -18.49
CA THR A 531 22.72 40.44 -19.32
C THR A 531 21.34 40.55 -18.67
N VAL A 532 21.25 40.35 -17.35
CA VAL A 532 20.02 40.52 -16.57
C VAL A 532 19.49 41.97 -16.63
N ALA A 533 20.37 42.97 -16.56
CA ALA A 533 19.98 44.37 -16.70
C ALA A 533 19.47 44.73 -18.10
N LYS A 534 20.04 44.10 -19.14
CA LYS A 534 19.57 44.24 -20.52
C LYS A 534 18.17 43.63 -20.70
N ILE A 535 17.98 42.42 -20.19
CA ILE A 535 16.69 41.70 -20.17
C ILE A 535 15.61 42.53 -19.45
N PHE A 536 15.93 43.11 -18.30
CA PHE A 536 15.00 43.98 -17.58
C PHE A 536 14.55 45.18 -18.42
N LYS A 537 15.50 45.82 -19.10
CA LYS A 537 15.23 46.99 -19.96
C LYS A 537 14.42 46.64 -21.21
N GLU A 538 14.57 45.42 -21.72
CA GLU A 538 13.75 44.90 -22.84
C GLU A 538 12.33 44.56 -22.38
N ALA A 539 12.16 44.11 -21.14
CA ALA A 539 10.86 43.80 -20.56
C ALA A 539 10.07 45.05 -20.13
N ASP A 540 10.76 46.12 -19.71
CA ASP A 540 10.23 47.41 -19.25
C ASP A 540 9.87 48.30 -20.45
N VAL A 541 8.64 48.14 -20.95
CA VAL A 541 8.22 48.76 -22.22
C VAL A 541 7.84 50.23 -22.06
N ASP A 542 7.33 50.62 -20.90
CA ASP A 542 7.04 52.02 -20.60
C ASP A 542 8.24 52.77 -20.00
N SER A 543 9.38 52.09 -19.77
CA SER A 543 10.64 52.65 -19.26
C SER A 543 10.49 53.36 -17.91
N ASN A 544 9.55 52.89 -17.09
CA ASN A 544 9.27 53.49 -15.79
C ASN A 544 10.19 52.96 -14.67
N ASN A 545 11.11 52.02 -15.00
CA ASN A 545 12.02 51.29 -14.10
C ASN A 545 11.34 50.30 -13.14
N PHE A 546 10.09 49.94 -13.41
CA PHE A 546 9.30 48.92 -12.71
C PHE A 546 8.64 47.99 -13.73
N LEU A 547 8.87 46.70 -13.62
CA LEU A 547 8.11 45.73 -14.41
C LEU A 547 6.75 45.51 -13.77
N THR A 548 5.68 45.84 -14.48
CA THR A 548 4.33 45.44 -14.07
C THR A 548 4.09 43.95 -14.31
N PHE A 549 3.06 43.37 -13.67
CA PHE A 549 2.74 41.95 -13.87
C PHE A 549 2.45 41.65 -15.34
N SER A 550 1.78 42.57 -16.04
CA SER A 550 1.46 42.43 -17.45
C SER A 550 2.71 42.39 -18.33
N GLU A 551 3.71 43.23 -18.04
CA GLU A 551 4.98 43.27 -18.77
C GLU A 551 5.85 42.06 -18.47
N PHE A 552 5.99 41.71 -17.19
CA PHE A 552 6.70 40.52 -16.76
C PHE A 552 6.07 39.24 -17.33
N ASN A 553 4.75 39.10 -17.26
CA ASN A 553 4.04 37.94 -17.80
C ASN A 553 4.10 37.89 -19.33
N ARG A 554 4.09 39.04 -20.03
CA ARG A 554 4.31 39.05 -21.49
C ARG A 554 5.72 38.56 -21.81
N PHE A 555 6.71 39.06 -21.09
CA PHE A 555 8.12 38.76 -21.31
C PHE A 555 8.51 37.31 -21.01
N VAL A 556 8.01 36.73 -19.91
CA VAL A 556 8.24 35.30 -19.55
C VAL A 556 7.54 34.33 -20.52
N ASN A 557 6.53 34.80 -21.27
CA ASN A 557 5.78 33.99 -22.24
C ASN A 557 6.16 34.26 -23.70
N SER A 558 7.04 35.22 -24.01
CA SER A 558 7.75 35.28 -25.29
C SER A 558 8.80 34.17 -25.37
N ASP A 559 9.09 33.64 -26.56
CA ASP A 559 10.02 32.51 -26.86
C ASP A 559 11.50 32.79 -26.47
N HIS A 560 11.75 33.08 -25.20
CA HIS A 560 13.07 33.22 -24.60
C HIS A 560 13.34 31.97 -23.74
N ASP A 561 14.05 31.00 -24.33
CA ASP A 561 14.38 29.72 -23.69
C ASP A 561 15.13 29.88 -22.35
N ASP A 562 15.93 30.94 -22.19
CA ASP A 562 16.80 31.17 -21.03
C ASP A 562 16.06 31.44 -19.70
N ILE A 563 14.81 31.93 -19.77
CA ILE A 563 14.00 32.31 -18.59
C ILE A 563 13.17 31.12 -18.09
N VAL A 564 12.77 30.24 -19.01
CA VAL A 564 12.08 28.99 -18.69
C VAL A 564 12.95 28.11 -17.80
N ASP A 565 14.27 28.19 -17.97
CA ASP A 565 15.25 27.43 -17.20
C ASP A 565 15.47 27.95 -15.77
N VAL A 566 15.27 29.25 -15.51
CA VAL A 566 15.34 29.87 -14.16
C VAL A 566 14.34 29.21 -13.19
N PHE A 567 13.12 28.96 -13.67
CA PHE A 567 12.06 28.34 -12.88
C PHE A 567 12.11 26.81 -12.88
N LYS A 568 12.95 26.20 -13.73
CA LYS A 568 13.20 24.76 -13.74
C LYS A 568 14.36 24.34 -12.82
N ILE A 569 15.37 25.18 -12.59
CA ILE A 569 16.71 24.66 -12.22
C ILE A 569 17.07 24.63 -10.72
N ASN A 570 16.68 25.55 -9.83
CA ASN A 570 17.26 25.51 -8.46
C ASN A 570 16.54 24.62 -7.42
N PHE A 571 15.21 24.45 -7.53
CA PHE A 571 14.46 23.65 -6.55
C PHE A 571 14.63 22.14 -6.79
N LEU A 572 14.66 21.73 -8.06
CA LEU A 572 14.83 20.33 -8.47
C LEU A 572 16.24 19.81 -8.26
N ASP A 573 17.27 20.57 -8.64
CA ASP A 573 18.66 20.14 -8.46
C ASP A 573 19.02 19.98 -6.99
N ARG A 574 18.57 20.91 -6.13
CA ARG A 574 18.77 20.82 -4.67
C ARG A 574 18.02 19.64 -4.08
N THR A 575 16.78 19.41 -4.51
CA THR A 575 15.99 18.22 -4.13
C THR A 575 16.70 16.91 -4.53
N ASP A 576 17.26 16.87 -5.73
CA ASP A 576 18.01 15.73 -6.27
C ASP A 576 19.30 15.47 -5.48
N ILE A 577 20.02 16.52 -5.11
CA ILE A 577 21.22 16.45 -4.27
C ILE A 577 20.87 15.93 -2.88
N LEU A 578 19.80 16.44 -2.26
CA LEU A 578 19.33 15.99 -0.94
C LEU A 578 18.94 14.51 -0.96
N ALA A 579 18.19 14.08 -1.98
CA ALA A 579 17.83 12.68 -2.15
C ALA A 579 19.05 11.77 -2.30
N ARG A 580 20.02 12.15 -3.15
CA ARG A 580 21.28 11.39 -3.34
C ARG A 580 22.11 11.29 -2.06
N LYS A 581 22.18 12.36 -1.26
CA LYS A 581 22.86 12.35 0.05
C LYS A 581 22.22 11.34 1.00
N MET A 582 20.89 11.22 1.02
CA MET A 582 20.18 10.24 1.84
C MET A 582 20.32 8.80 1.33
N GLU A 583 20.25 8.58 0.02
CA GLU A 583 20.52 7.27 -0.58
C GLU A 583 21.92 6.76 -0.22
N PHE A 584 22.94 7.64 -0.30
CA PHE A 584 24.30 7.30 0.08
C PHE A 584 24.43 6.98 1.58
N LYS A 585 23.81 7.76 2.47
CA LYS A 585 23.77 7.47 3.91
C LYS A 585 23.07 6.13 4.20
N SER A 586 21.96 5.83 3.53
CA SER A 586 21.23 4.57 3.67
C SER A 586 22.04 3.37 3.18
N GLN A 587 22.72 3.48 2.02
CA GLN A 587 23.60 2.43 1.50
C GLN A 587 24.82 2.20 2.41
N LYS A 588 25.45 3.26 2.91
CA LYS A 588 26.57 3.16 3.86
C LYS A 588 26.14 2.50 5.18
N ARG A 589 24.93 2.76 5.66
CA ARG A 589 24.37 2.07 6.84
C ARG A 589 24.12 0.58 6.57
N LYS A 590 23.58 0.23 5.38
CA LYS A 590 23.40 -1.18 4.98
C LYS A 590 24.72 -1.92 4.84
N SER A 591 25.77 -1.27 4.31
CA SER A 591 27.10 -1.88 4.20
C SER A 591 27.79 -2.03 5.56
N VAL A 592 27.59 -1.08 6.48
CA VAL A 592 28.11 -1.16 7.87
C VAL A 592 27.36 -2.23 8.66
N ALA A 593 26.03 -2.35 8.51
CA ALA A 593 25.25 -3.42 9.14
C ALA A 593 25.60 -4.81 8.58
N ALA A 594 25.85 -4.92 7.27
CA ALA A 594 26.32 -6.15 6.64
C ALA A 594 27.77 -6.50 7.05
N GLY A 595 28.64 -5.49 7.17
CA GLY A 595 30.01 -5.66 7.67
C GLY A 595 30.05 -6.08 9.14
N GLY A 596 29.23 -5.47 10.00
CA GLY A 596 29.08 -5.88 11.41
C GLY A 596 28.46 -7.27 11.56
N ALA A 597 27.52 -7.66 10.69
CA ALA A 597 26.99 -9.01 10.66
C ALA A 597 28.03 -10.05 10.19
N ALA A 598 28.88 -9.70 9.22
CA ALA A 598 29.99 -10.55 8.76
C ALA A 598 31.07 -10.72 9.85
N GLU A 599 31.42 -9.65 10.57
CA GLU A 599 32.42 -9.68 11.65
C GLU A 599 31.93 -10.49 12.87
N VAL A 600 30.63 -10.49 13.15
CA VAL A 600 30.00 -11.33 14.19
C VAL A 600 29.96 -12.81 13.77
N ILE A 601 29.78 -13.11 12.48
CA ILE A 601 29.83 -14.48 11.94
C ILE A 601 31.26 -15.01 11.92
N GLU A 602 32.25 -14.19 11.59
CA GLU A 602 33.66 -14.57 11.55
C GLU A 602 34.21 -14.82 12.97
N LYS A 603 33.83 -13.99 13.95
CA LYS A 603 34.15 -14.21 15.38
C LYS A 603 33.43 -15.40 16.00
N SER A 604 32.29 -15.85 15.45
CA SER A 604 31.61 -17.06 15.93
C SER A 604 32.12 -18.37 15.31
N GLN A 605 32.99 -18.31 14.29
CA GLN A 605 33.55 -19.48 13.61
C GLN A 605 34.99 -19.80 14.04
N ALA A 606 35.65 -18.94 14.81
CA ALA A 606 36.95 -19.20 15.39
C ALA A 606 36.82 -19.91 16.76
N ALA A 607 36.65 -21.24 16.76
CA ALA A 607 36.85 -22.07 17.95
C ALA A 607 38.33 -22.47 18.10
N PRO A 608 38.86 -22.58 19.33
CA PRO A 608 40.29 -22.75 19.57
C PRO A 608 40.75 -24.18 19.29
N THR A 609 41.82 -24.31 18.51
CA THR A 609 42.53 -25.57 18.28
C THR A 609 43.14 -26.09 19.59
N LYS A 610 42.89 -27.38 19.86
CA LYS A 610 43.39 -28.16 21.00
C LYS A 610 44.91 -28.07 21.15
N SER A 611 45.36 -27.86 22.38
CA SER A 611 46.65 -28.33 22.90
C SER A 611 46.50 -28.63 24.39
N ASN A 612 46.43 -29.92 24.74
CA ASN A 612 47.36 -30.56 25.67
C ASN A 612 46.89 -31.98 26.03
N MET A 613 47.81 -32.92 25.78
CA MET A 613 47.92 -34.26 26.36
C MET A 613 47.71 -34.18 27.89
N VAL A 614 47.10 -35.14 28.59
CA VAL A 614 47.29 -36.59 28.68
C VAL A 614 45.96 -37.21 29.11
#